data_AF-A0AAW1IH25-F1
#
_entry.id   AF-A0AAW1IH25-F1
#
_cell.length_a   1.000
_cell.length_b   1.000
_cell.length_c   1.000
_cell.angle_alpha   90.00
_cell.angle_beta   90.00
_cell.angle_gamma   90.00
#
_symmetry.space_group_name_H-M   'P 1'
#
loop_
_entity.id
_entity.type
_entity.pdbx_description
1 polymer ?
#
loop_
_entity_poly.entity_id
_entity_poly.type
_entity_poly.pdbx_seq_one_letter_code
_entity_poly.pdbx_strand_id
1 'polypeptide(L)'
;METQYLHGVRVASRSPMVSHLFFADDSIIFVKANWDEARAVMAILDVYEQASGQMLNLDKTTVSFSKGVHETVRSQITSILRVQEIDAQDRYLGLPTVVGRSKKRVADTARDKLWKKLQG
;
A
#
# COMPACT_ATOMS: atom_id res chain seq x y z
N MET A 1 25.68 4.69 9.11
CA MET A 1 24.32 4.13 8.99
C MET A 1 23.54 5.10 8.13
N GLU A 2 23.44 4.83 6.82
CA GLU A 2 22.66 5.64 5.89
C GLU A 2 21.19 5.44 6.20
N THR A 3 20.50 6.51 6.58
CA THR A 3 19.06 6.55 6.73
C THR A 3 18.43 6.28 5.36
N GLN A 4 17.87 5.09 5.15
CA GLN A 4 17.14 4.80 3.92
C GLN A 4 15.86 5.63 3.91
N TYR A 5 15.82 6.67 3.08
CA TYR A 5 14.62 7.49 2.89
C TYR A 5 13.70 6.81 1.88
N LEU A 6 12.56 6.30 2.36
CA LEU A 6 11.45 5.94 1.49
C LEU A 6 10.93 7.21 0.82
N HIS A 7 10.83 7.22 -0.52
CA HIS A 7 10.42 8.43 -1.24
C HIS A 7 8.94 8.79 -1.01
N GLY A 8 8.09 7.82 -0.68
CA GLY A 8 6.67 8.07 -0.50
C GLY A 8 5.97 8.62 -1.75
N VAL A 9 4.78 9.17 -1.51
CA VAL A 9 3.92 9.79 -2.53
C VAL A 9 3.52 11.19 -2.12
N ARG A 10 3.32 12.06 -3.12
CA ARG A 10 2.79 13.42 -2.94
C ARG A 10 1.50 13.57 -3.75
N VAL A 11 0.44 14.07 -3.11
CA VAL A 11 -0.89 14.19 -3.73
C VAL A 11 -1.06 15.50 -4.50
N ALA A 12 -0.34 16.56 -4.10
CA ALA A 12 -0.31 17.85 -4.80
C ALA A 12 1.05 18.53 -4.58
N SER A 13 1.48 19.44 -5.46
CA SER A 13 2.84 20.02 -5.43
C SER A 13 3.28 20.57 -4.06
N ARG A 14 2.35 21.06 -3.24
CA ARG A 14 2.58 21.62 -1.89
C ARG A 14 2.12 20.71 -0.74
N SER A 15 1.68 19.48 -1.01
CA SER A 15 1.30 18.53 0.04
C SER A 15 2.55 17.91 0.68
N PRO A 16 2.46 17.48 1.95
CA PRO A 16 3.51 16.66 2.54
C PRO A 16 3.70 15.37 1.73
N MET A 17 4.92 14.84 1.81
CA MET A 17 5.27 13.53 1.30
C MET A 17 4.81 12.48 2.32
N VAL A 18 4.09 11.47 1.85
CA VAL A 18 3.55 10.41 2.70
C VAL A 18 4.17 9.09 2.28
N SER A 19 4.91 8.45 3.19
CA SER A 19 5.52 7.13 2.97
C SER A 19 4.65 5.99 3.50
N HIS A 20 3.72 6.26 4.41
CA HIS A 20 2.89 5.21 5.00
C HIS A 20 1.56 5.73 5.55
N LEU A 21 0.57 4.84 5.65
CA LEU A 21 -0.67 5.01 6.38
C LEU A 21 -0.85 3.80 7.29
N PHE A 22 -0.96 4.04 8.59
CA PHE A 22 -1.18 3.00 9.60
C PHE A 22 -2.53 3.23 10.26
N PHE A 23 -3.36 2.20 10.34
CA PHE A 23 -4.61 2.23 11.07
C PHE A 23 -4.93 0.86 11.65
N ALA A 24 -4.95 0.76 12.98
CA ALA A 24 -5.11 -0.52 13.69
C ALA A 24 -4.15 -1.58 13.11
N ASP A 25 -4.69 -2.66 12.57
CA ASP A 25 -3.94 -3.78 11.99
C ASP A 25 -3.63 -3.61 10.50
N ASP A 26 -4.16 -2.57 9.84
CA ASP A 26 -3.99 -2.33 8.41
C ASP A 26 -2.90 -1.27 8.17
N SER A 27 -1.92 -1.63 7.33
CA SER A 27 -0.82 -0.75 6.94
C SER A 27 -0.71 -0.65 5.42
N ILE A 28 -0.48 0.57 4.92
CA ILE A 28 -0.09 0.83 3.52
C ILE A 28 1.23 1.55 3.53
N ILE A 29 2.17 1.09 2.70
CA ILE A 29 3.48 1.71 2.52
C ILE A 29 3.60 2.17 1.07
N PHE A 30 4.00 3.43 0.88
CA PHE A 30 4.26 4.05 -0.41
C PHE A 30 5.75 4.20 -0.61
N VAL A 31 6.24 3.64 -1.71
CA VAL A 31 7.65 3.71 -2.12
C VAL A 31 7.77 3.88 -3.61
N LYS A 32 8.92 4.36 -4.07
CA LYS A 32 9.24 4.34 -5.49
C LYS A 32 9.48 2.89 -5.93
N ALA A 33 9.00 2.55 -7.13
CA ALA A 33 9.21 1.22 -7.72
C ALA A 33 10.66 1.05 -8.18
N ASN A 34 11.57 0.80 -7.23
CA ASN A 34 12.96 0.46 -7.47
C ASN A 34 13.46 -0.55 -6.42
N TRP A 35 14.63 -1.12 -6.71
CA TRP A 35 15.27 -2.15 -5.90
C TRP A 35 15.72 -1.68 -4.53
N ASP A 36 16.24 -0.45 -4.45
CA ASP A 36 16.82 0.10 -3.24
C ASP A 36 15.74 0.32 -2.18
N GLU A 37 14.59 0.87 -2.58
CA GLU A 37 13.45 1.08 -1.69
C GLU A 37 12.72 -0.23 -1.35
N ALA A 38 12.63 -1.19 -2.28
CA ALA A 38 12.08 -2.50 -1.96
C ALA A 38 12.92 -3.20 -0.86
N ARG A 39 14.25 -3.11 -0.94
CA ARG A 39 15.15 -3.62 0.11
C ARG A 39 15.04 -2.82 1.40
N ALA A 40 14.87 -1.51 1.31
CA ALA A 40 14.67 -0.67 2.48
C ALA A 40 13.39 -1.03 3.24
N VAL A 41 12.30 -1.29 2.53
CA VAL A 41 11.06 -1.77 3.13
C VAL A 41 11.29 -3.10 3.85
N MET A 42 11.96 -4.06 3.23
CA MET A 42 12.29 -5.33 3.89
C MET A 42 13.15 -5.15 5.15
N ALA A 43 14.14 -4.25 5.12
CA ALA A 43 14.97 -3.97 6.28
C ALA A 43 14.16 -3.33 7.43
N ILE A 44 13.25 -2.40 7.11
CA ILE A 44 12.35 -1.78 8.10
C ILE A 44 11.43 -2.83 8.71
N LEU A 45 10.87 -3.71 7.89
CA LEU A 45 10.00 -4.78 8.33
C LEU A 45 10.75 -5.77 9.23
N ASP A 46 11.94 -6.21 8.84
CA ASP A 46 12.78 -7.10 9.66
C ASP A 46 13.09 -6.49 11.05
N VAL A 47 13.44 -5.20 11.10
CA VAL A 47 13.62 -4.49 12.38
C VAL A 47 12.33 -4.47 13.20
N TYR A 48 11.18 -4.23 12.55
CA TYR A 48 9.88 -4.26 13.20
C TYR A 48 9.55 -5.65 13.76
N GLU A 49 9.78 -6.71 12.98
CA GLU A 49 9.53 -8.09 13.41
C GLU A 49 10.40 -8.45 14.62
N GLN A 50 11.69 -8.10 14.60
CA GLN A 50 12.61 -8.35 15.70
C GLN A 50 12.25 -7.55 16.96
N ALA A 51 11.83 -6.29 16.82
CA ALA A 51 11.51 -5.44 17.95
C ALA A 51 10.13 -5.73 18.57
N SER A 52 9.14 -6.08 17.74
CA SER A 52 7.76 -6.31 18.18
C SER A 52 7.44 -7.78 18.47
N GLY A 53 8.22 -8.71 17.91
CA GLY A 53 7.90 -10.14 17.90
C GLY A 53 6.73 -10.51 16.97
N GLN A 54 6.21 -9.56 16.20
CA GLN A 54 5.13 -9.79 15.26
C GLN A 54 5.70 -10.14 13.89
N MET A 55 5.16 -11.16 13.24
CA MET A 55 5.54 -11.52 11.87
C MET A 55 4.56 -10.96 10.85
N LEU A 56 5.07 -10.55 9.70
CA LEU A 56 4.26 -10.09 8.59
C LEU A 56 3.46 -11.25 7.99
N ASN A 57 2.15 -11.04 7.84
CA ASN A 57 1.26 -12.00 7.20
C ASN A 57 1.39 -11.87 5.67
N LEU A 58 2.24 -12.69 5.06
CA LEU A 58 2.52 -12.66 3.62
C LEU A 58 1.29 -12.98 2.76
N ASP A 59 0.34 -13.77 3.29
CA ASP A 59 -0.90 -14.10 2.57
C ASP A 59 -1.86 -12.91 2.46
N LYS A 60 -1.83 -12.01 3.45
CA LYS A 60 -2.63 -10.78 3.45
C LYS A 60 -1.89 -9.60 2.83
N THR A 61 -0.58 -9.69 2.70
CA THR A 61 0.25 -8.60 2.19
C THR A 61 0.31 -8.68 0.68
N THR A 62 0.04 -7.55 0.04
CA THR A 62 -0.02 -7.45 -1.42
C THR A 62 0.73 -6.21 -1.88
N VAL A 63 1.22 -6.24 -3.12
CA VAL A 63 1.83 -5.09 -3.77
C VAL A 63 1.02 -4.70 -5.01
N SER A 64 0.95 -3.40 -5.28
CA SER A 64 0.39 -2.88 -6.53
C SER A 64 1.30 -1.78 -7.08
N PHE A 65 1.32 -1.64 -8.41
CA PHE A 65 2.25 -0.74 -9.09
C PHE A 65 1.51 0.34 -9.87
N SER A 66 2.11 1.53 -9.95
CA SER A 66 1.58 2.60 -10.81
C SER A 66 1.68 2.24 -12.28
N LYS A 67 0.80 2.81 -13.10
CA LYS A 67 0.89 2.71 -14.56
C LYS A 67 2.27 3.21 -15.04
N GLY A 68 2.97 2.38 -15.80
CA GLY A 68 4.28 2.73 -16.38
C GLY A 68 5.49 2.06 -15.73
N VAL A 69 5.31 1.28 -14.66
CA VAL A 69 6.40 0.41 -14.15
C VAL A 69 6.59 -0.77 -15.11
N HIS A 70 7.82 -0.99 -15.58
CA HIS A 70 8.15 -2.11 -16.45
C HIS A 70 7.99 -3.44 -15.74
N GLU A 71 7.51 -4.46 -16.48
CA GLU A 71 7.28 -5.81 -15.97
C GLU A 71 8.50 -6.42 -15.29
N THR A 72 9.69 -6.20 -15.85
CA THR A 72 10.96 -6.65 -15.27
C THR A 72 11.16 -6.08 -13.86
N VAL A 73 10.85 -4.79 -13.66
CA VAL A 73 10.97 -4.12 -12.37
C VAL A 73 9.91 -4.61 -11.39
N ARG A 74 8.67 -4.85 -11.86
CA ARG A 74 7.59 -5.42 -11.05
C ARG A 74 7.99 -6.79 -10.52
N SER A 75 8.39 -7.71 -11.40
CA SER A 75 8.83 -9.06 -11.06
C SER A 75 9.98 -9.06 -10.03
N GLN A 76 10.94 -8.15 -10.19
CA GLN A 76 12.07 -8.00 -9.29
C GLN A 76 11.66 -7.51 -7.90
N ILE A 77 10.81 -6.49 -7.82
CA ILE A 77 10.30 -5.97 -6.56
C ILE A 77 9.43 -7.02 -5.86
N THR A 78 8.53 -7.68 -6.59
CA THR A 78 7.68 -8.76 -6.07
C THR A 78 8.53 -9.91 -5.53
N SER A 79 9.63 -10.26 -6.18
CA SER A 79 10.59 -11.27 -5.69
C SER A 79 11.31 -10.84 -4.40
N ILE A 80 11.70 -9.57 -4.29
CA ILE A 80 12.33 -9.02 -3.07
C ILE A 80 11.35 -9.03 -1.90
N LEU A 81 10.13 -8.54 -2.13
CA LEU A 81 9.11 -8.39 -1.10
C LEU A 81 8.44 -9.72 -0.72
N ARG A 82 8.50 -10.73 -1.59
CA ARG A 82 7.87 -12.06 -1.41
C ARG A 82 6.36 -12.01 -1.22
N VAL A 83 5.70 -11.04 -1.85
CA VAL A 83 4.25 -10.82 -1.75
C VAL A 83 3.57 -11.05 -3.09
N GLN A 84 2.25 -11.21 -3.07
CA GLN A 84 1.49 -11.29 -4.32
C GLN A 84 1.29 -9.91 -4.92
N GLU A 85 1.46 -9.83 -6.23
CA GLU A 85 1.11 -8.66 -7.01
C GLU A 85 -0.38 -8.68 -7.36
N ILE A 86 -1.05 -7.55 -7.15
CA ILE A 86 -2.43 -7.31 -7.54
C ILE A 86 -2.54 -6.01 -8.32
N ASP A 87 -3.50 -5.94 -9.25
CA ASP A 87 -3.69 -4.75 -10.11
C ASP A 87 -4.06 -3.49 -9.30
N ALA A 88 -4.87 -3.66 -8.26
CA ALA A 88 -5.14 -2.63 -7.27
C ALA A 88 -5.64 -3.30 -5.99
N GLN A 89 -5.18 -2.83 -4.83
CA GLN A 89 -5.78 -3.21 -3.56
C GLN A 89 -7.21 -2.67 -3.53
N ASP A 90 -8.19 -3.58 -3.52
CA ASP A 90 -9.59 -3.22 -3.72
C ASP A 90 -10.10 -2.26 -2.63
N ARG A 91 -9.64 -2.40 -1.38
CA ARG A 91 -10.11 -1.59 -0.25
C ARG A 91 -9.06 -1.36 0.84
N TYR A 92 -9.07 -0.15 1.41
CA TYR A 92 -8.42 0.22 2.66
C TYR A 92 -9.47 0.87 3.57
N LEU A 93 -9.66 0.37 4.79
CA LEU A 93 -10.74 0.78 5.71
C LEU A 93 -12.15 0.68 5.08
N GLY A 94 -12.31 -0.27 4.16
CA GLY A 94 -13.53 -0.47 3.40
C GLY A 94 -13.86 0.66 2.42
N LEU A 95 -12.90 1.51 2.06
CA LEU A 95 -12.97 2.48 0.97
C LEU A 95 -12.09 2.01 -0.18
N PRO A 96 -12.45 2.28 -1.44
CA PRO A 96 -11.60 1.93 -2.57
C PRO A 96 -10.26 2.66 -2.48
N THR A 97 -9.16 1.91 -2.49
CA THR A 97 -7.79 2.46 -2.39
C THR A 97 -7.43 3.30 -3.60
N VAL A 98 -7.99 2.97 -4.78
CA VAL A 98 -7.83 3.74 -6.02
C VAL A 98 -9.15 4.39 -6.40
N VAL A 99 -9.24 5.71 -6.22
CA VAL A 99 -10.35 6.53 -6.70
C VAL A 99 -9.97 7.12 -8.04
N GLY A 100 -10.58 6.62 -9.11
CA GLY A 100 -10.43 7.21 -10.45
C GLY A 100 -11.03 8.62 -10.53
N ARG A 101 -11.11 9.20 -11.73
CA ARG A 101 -11.67 10.56 -11.93
C ARG A 101 -13.09 10.73 -11.37
N SER A 102 -13.86 9.64 -11.30
CA SER A 102 -15.21 9.64 -10.73
C SER A 102 -15.19 9.35 -9.23
N LYS A 103 -15.46 10.39 -8.42
CA LYS A 103 -15.71 10.27 -6.97
C LYS A 103 -16.99 9.49 -6.64
N LYS A 104 -17.82 9.19 -7.65
CA LYS A 104 -19.08 8.46 -7.50
C LYS A 104 -18.86 7.10 -6.84
N ARG A 105 -17.76 6.38 -7.14
CA ARG A 105 -17.46 5.07 -6.54
C ARG A 105 -17.31 5.12 -5.03
N VAL A 106 -16.74 6.20 -4.48
CA VAL A 106 -16.61 6.39 -3.03
C VAL A 106 -17.99 6.63 -2.40
N ALA A 107 -18.79 7.49 -3.02
CA ALA A 107 -20.16 7.79 -2.56
C ALA A 107 -21.09 6.57 -2.66
N ASP A 108 -20.98 5.77 -3.73
CA ASP A 108 -21.74 4.54 -3.91
C ASP A 108 -21.33 3.49 -2.87
N THR A 109 -20.03 3.35 -2.57
CA THR A 109 -19.58 2.44 -1.50
C THR A 109 -20.16 2.83 -0.13
N ALA A 110 -20.22 4.13 0.19
CA ALA A 110 -20.84 4.61 1.42
C ALA A 110 -22.36 4.36 1.43
N ARG A 111 -23.03 4.60 0.30
CA ARG A 111 -24.47 4.34 0.12
C ARG A 111 -24.80 2.86 0.26
N ASP A 112 -24.04 1.98 -0.37
CA ASP A 112 -24.25 0.53 -0.32
C ASP A 112 -24.07 -0.01 1.11
N LYS A 113 -23.10 0.51 1.86
CA LYS A 113 -22.94 0.18 3.29
C LYS A 113 -24.12 0.65 4.13
N LEU A 114 -24.62 1.86 3.88
CA LEU A 114 -25.81 2.38 4.56
C LEU A 114 -27.03 1.52 4.24
N TRP A 115 -27.24 1.20 2.96
CA TRP A 115 -28.37 0.41 2.50
C TRP A 115 -28.35 -1.01 3.08
N LYS A 116 -27.18 -1.67 3.12
CA LYS A 116 -27.02 -2.96 3.79
C LYS A 116 -27.32 -2.91 5.29
N LYS A 117 -27.10 -1.78 5.96
CA LYS A 117 -27.48 -1.59 7.37
C LYS A 117 -28.98 -1.31 7.54
N LEU A 118 -29.63 -0.69 6.57
CA LEU A 118 -31.07 -0.38 6.60
C LEU A 118 -31.96 -1.56 6.18
N GLN A 119 -31.43 -2.48 5.38
CA GLN A 119 -32.09 -3.74 5.01
C GLN A 119 -31.86 -4.87 6.03
N GLY A 120 -31.19 -4.57 7.14
CA GLY A 120 -31.04 -5.46 8.30
C GLY A 120 -32.22 -5.31 9.25
#